data_AF-A0A969JSJ9-F1
#
_entry.id   AF-A0A969JSJ9-F1
#
_cell.length_a   1.000
_cell.length_b   1.000
_cell.length_c   1.000
_cell.angle_alpha   90.00
_cell.angle_beta   90.00
_cell.angle_gamma   90.00
#
_symmetry.space_group_name_H-M   'P 1'
#
loop_
_entity.id
_entity.type
_entity.pdbx_description
1 polymer ?
#
loop_
_entity_poly.entity_id
_entity_poly.type
_entity_poly.pdbx_seq_one_letter_code
_entity_poly.pdbx_strand_id
1 'polypeptide(L)'
;MSISPSAQDVLAFWFSERVQPLWFNATPAFDQALAERFLAVYQAAAAGALSDWEETPEGALALVIVLDQFPLNLFRNRPESFSMEAE
;
A
#
# COMPACT_ATOMS: atom_id res chain seq x y z
N MET A 1 -0.99 -19.37 -11.59
CA MET A 1 0.03 -18.31 -11.56
C MET A 1 -0.67 -17.09 -11.01
N SER A 2 -0.54 -16.82 -9.70
CA SER A 2 -1.16 -15.64 -9.10
C SER A 2 -0.32 -14.44 -9.52
N ILE A 3 -0.92 -13.54 -10.29
CA ILE A 3 -0.27 -12.29 -10.72
C ILE A 3 -0.30 -11.37 -9.50
N SER A 4 0.87 -11.04 -8.96
CA SER A 4 0.99 -10.01 -7.91
C SER A 4 0.72 -8.63 -8.52
N PRO A 5 -0.01 -7.72 -7.84
CA PRO A 5 -0.24 -6.37 -8.34
C PRO A 5 1.06 -5.62 -8.63
N SER A 6 1.09 -4.89 -9.74
CA SER A 6 2.19 -4.03 -10.16
C SER A 6 2.12 -2.63 -9.53
N ALA A 7 3.17 -1.82 -9.73
CA ALA A 7 3.17 -0.40 -9.35
C ALA A 7 1.98 0.36 -9.95
N GLN A 8 1.67 0.08 -11.22
CA GLN A 8 0.55 0.72 -11.91
C GLN A 8 -0.80 0.33 -11.29
N ASP A 9 -0.94 -0.91 -10.81
CA ASP A 9 -2.16 -1.37 -10.13
C ASP A 9 -2.35 -0.67 -8.77
N VAL A 10 -1.25 -0.44 -8.04
CA VAL A 10 -1.25 0.35 -6.79
C VAL A 10 -1.71 1.77 -7.08
N LEU A 11 -1.11 2.46 -8.05
CA LEU A 11 -1.46 3.84 -8.39
C LEU A 11 -2.91 3.96 -8.88
N ALA A 12 -3.31 3.07 -9.80
CA ALA A 12 -4.67 3.06 -10.34
C ALA A 12 -5.71 2.80 -9.24
N PHE A 13 -5.40 1.93 -8.28
CA PHE A 13 -6.27 1.71 -7.13
C PHE A 13 -6.32 2.93 -6.21
N TRP A 14 -5.17 3.42 -5.76
CA TRP A 14 -5.06 4.46 -4.74
C TRP A 14 -5.67 5.78 -5.20
N PHE A 15 -5.43 6.17 -6.46
CA PHE A 15 -5.94 7.40 -7.03
C PHE A 15 -7.33 7.26 -7.68
N SER A 16 -7.98 6.10 -7.60
CA SER A 16 -9.34 5.95 -8.13
C SER A 16 -10.35 6.83 -7.37
N GLU A 17 -11.39 7.31 -8.07
CA GLU A 17 -12.47 8.12 -7.47
C GLU A 17 -13.17 7.42 -6.31
N ARG A 18 -13.12 6.08 -6.28
CA ARG A 18 -13.67 5.27 -5.19
C ARG A 18 -12.80 5.31 -3.94
N VAL A 19 -11.48 5.39 -4.08
CA VAL A 19 -10.52 5.26 -2.98
C VAL A 19 -10.10 6.61 -2.42
N GLN A 20 -9.99 7.66 -3.25
CA GLN A 20 -9.62 9.00 -2.80
C GLN A 20 -10.44 9.52 -1.61
N PRO A 21 -11.79 9.37 -1.54
CA PRO A 21 -12.56 9.81 -0.38
C PRO A 21 -12.24 9.03 0.90
N LEU A 22 -11.72 7.81 0.75
CA LEU A 22 -11.40 6.90 1.84
C LEU A 22 -10.02 7.17 2.45
N TRP A 23 -9.16 7.97 1.82
CA TRP A 23 -7.84 8.33 2.39
C TRP A 23 -7.95 8.91 3.80
N PHE A 24 -8.98 9.73 4.06
CA PHE A 24 -9.24 10.34 5.36
C PHE A 24 -10.48 9.79 6.07
N ASN A 25 -11.26 8.93 5.41
CA ASN A 25 -12.52 8.36 5.94
C ASN A 25 -12.57 6.84 5.82
N ALA A 26 -11.42 6.19 6.01
CA ALA A 26 -11.32 4.76 5.78
C ALA A 26 -12.18 3.95 6.76
N THR A 27 -12.74 2.85 6.25
CA THR A 27 -13.70 1.98 6.95
C THR A 27 -13.12 0.56 7.11
N PRO A 28 -13.62 -0.26 8.06
CA PRO A 28 -13.16 -1.64 8.21
C PRO A 28 -13.31 -2.48 6.93
N ALA A 29 -14.34 -2.22 6.13
CA ALA A 29 -14.54 -2.88 4.84
C ALA A 29 -13.48 -2.47 3.81
N PHE A 30 -13.04 -1.21 3.83
CA PHE A 30 -11.94 -0.76 2.99
C PHE A 30 -10.61 -1.38 3.43
N ASP A 31 -10.33 -1.41 4.74
CA ASP A 31 -9.11 -2.03 5.28
C ASP A 31 -9.01 -3.50 4.88
N GLN A 32 -10.12 -4.25 4.97
CA GLN A 32 -10.18 -5.63 4.53
C GLN A 32 -9.91 -5.77 3.02
N ALA A 33 -10.57 -4.95 2.20
CA ALA A 33 -10.37 -4.99 0.75
C ALA A 33 -8.93 -4.61 0.34
N LEU A 34 -8.30 -3.68 1.07
CA LEU A 34 -6.90 -3.33 0.88
C LEU A 34 -5.99 -4.51 1.25
N ALA A 35 -6.22 -5.16 2.40
CA ALA A 35 -5.45 -6.31 2.85
C ALA A 35 -5.54 -7.50 1.88
N GLU A 36 -6.75 -7.84 1.44
CA GLU A 36 -6.97 -8.95 0.49
C GLU A 36 -6.21 -8.75 -0.83
N ARG A 37 -6.08 -7.49 -1.28
CA ARG A 37 -5.46 -7.18 -2.58
C ARG A 37 -3.97 -6.90 -2.50
N PHE A 38 -3.51 -6.22 -1.44
CA PHE A 38 -2.18 -5.61 -1.43
C PHE A 38 -1.31 -6.01 -0.23
N LEU A 39 -1.77 -6.86 0.69
CA LEU A 39 -0.92 -7.30 1.82
C LEU A 39 0.36 -7.97 1.35
N ALA A 40 0.29 -8.82 0.32
CA ALA A 40 1.47 -9.46 -0.26
C ALA A 40 2.44 -8.45 -0.92
N VAL A 41 1.91 -7.37 -1.51
CA VAL A 41 2.72 -6.30 -2.10
C VAL A 41 3.42 -5.51 -1.01
N TYR A 42 2.71 -5.17 0.07
CA TYR A 42 3.32 -4.55 1.25
C TYR A 42 4.44 -5.40 1.83
N GLN A 43 4.20 -6.70 2.02
CA GLN A 43 5.23 -7.61 2.55
C GLN A 43 6.46 -7.69 1.64
N ALA A 44 6.27 -7.72 0.32
CA ALA A 44 7.37 -7.71 -0.65
C ALA A 44 8.14 -6.38 -0.61
N ALA A 45 7.44 -5.24 -0.58
CA ALA A 45 8.05 -3.92 -0.46
C ALA A 45 8.85 -3.78 0.84
N ALA A 46 8.26 -4.18 1.98
CA ALA A 46 8.89 -4.10 3.29
C ALA A 46 10.12 -5.02 3.41
N ALA A 47 10.17 -6.11 2.63
CA ALA A 47 11.33 -6.98 2.52
C ALA A 47 12.39 -6.48 1.50
N GLY A 48 12.17 -5.34 0.85
CA GLY A 48 13.05 -4.80 -0.18
C GLY A 48 13.00 -5.57 -1.52
N ALA A 49 12.00 -6.43 -1.72
CA ALA A 49 11.88 -7.29 -2.89
C ALA A 49 11.29 -6.59 -4.13
N LEU A 50 10.93 -5.30 -4.02
CA LEU A 50 10.39 -4.46 -5.10
C LEU A 50 11.32 -3.28 -5.41
N SER A 51 12.64 -3.45 -5.23
CA SER A 51 13.63 -2.39 -5.46
C SER A 51 13.67 -1.90 -6.91
N ASP A 52 13.23 -2.72 -7.86
CA ASP A 52 13.09 -2.37 -9.27
C ASP A 52 12.06 -1.24 -9.50
N TRP A 53 11.11 -1.05 -8.58
CA TRP A 53 10.13 0.05 -8.68
C TRP A 53 10.80 1.42 -8.50
N GLU A 54 11.95 1.50 -7.82
CA GLU A 54 12.69 2.75 -7.62
C GLU A 54 13.28 3.31 -8.93
N GLU A 55 13.37 2.51 -9.99
CA GLU A 55 13.94 2.92 -11.29
C GLU A 55 13.08 3.93 -12.05
N THR A 56 11.81 4.11 -11.66
CA THR A 56 10.86 5.04 -12.29
C THR A 56 10.17 5.93 -11.26
N PRO A 57 9.83 7.18 -11.60
CA PRO A 57 9.08 8.06 -10.69
C PRO A 57 7.75 7.44 -10.21
N GLU A 58 7.02 6.76 -11.11
CA GLU A 58 5.75 6.12 -10.81
C GLU A 58 5.93 4.93 -9.86
N GLY A 59 6.94 4.10 -10.09
CA GLY A 59 7.25 2.99 -9.20
C GLY A 59 7.70 3.45 -7.81
N ALA A 60 8.53 4.49 -7.73
CA ALA A 60 8.93 5.10 -6.47
C ALA A 60 7.71 5.66 -5.70
N LEU A 61 6.78 6.33 -6.40
CA LEU A 61 5.53 6.80 -5.79
C LEU A 61 4.67 5.63 -5.29
N ALA A 62 4.59 4.54 -6.05
CA ALA A 62 3.86 3.35 -5.63
C ALA A 62 4.49 2.72 -4.37
N LEU A 63 5.82 2.69 -4.27
CA LEU A 63 6.53 2.23 -3.06
C LEU A 63 6.20 3.11 -1.86
N VAL A 64 6.24 4.45 -2.01
CA VAL A 64 5.85 5.37 -0.93
C VAL A 64 4.43 5.07 -0.46
N ILE A 65 3.46 4.93 -1.37
CA ILE A 65 2.07 4.62 -1.00
C ILE A 65 1.98 3.26 -0.28
N VAL A 66 2.65 2.23 -0.79
CA VAL A 66 2.61 0.88 -0.20
C VAL A 66 3.26 0.85 1.18
N LEU A 67 4.38 1.54 1.38
CA LEU A 67 5.14 1.50 2.62
C LEU A 67 4.65 2.48 3.68
N ASP A 68 4.09 3.63 3.27
CA ASP A 68 3.69 4.69 4.18
C ASP A 68 2.17 4.72 4.40
N GLN A 69 1.39 4.62 3.32
CA GLN A 69 -0.06 4.80 3.41
C GLN A 69 -0.79 3.49 3.74
N PHE A 70 -0.38 2.35 3.16
CA PHE A 70 -1.10 1.09 3.40
C PHE A 70 -1.02 0.60 4.87
N PRO A 71 0.10 0.73 5.61
CA PRO A 71 0.16 0.27 7.01
C PRO A 71 -0.86 0.94 7.94
N LEU A 72 -1.25 2.19 7.65
CA LEU A 72 -2.27 2.92 8.40
C LEU A 72 -3.65 2.23 8.33
N ASN A 73 -3.92 1.53 7.23
CA ASN A 73 -5.13 0.75 7.01
C ASN A 73 -4.95 -0.74 7.36
N LEU A 74 -3.83 -1.35 6.97
CA LEU A 74 -3.55 -2.78 7.15
C LEU A 74 -3.40 -3.19 8.62
N PHE A 75 -2.85 -2.29 9.44
CA PHE A 75 -2.57 -2.57 10.86
C PHE A 75 -3.33 -1.64 11.81
N ARG A 76 -4.44 -1.05 11.35
CA ARG A 76 -5.20 -0.06 12.13
C ARG A 76 -5.44 -0.53 13.58
N ASN A 77 -5.16 0.37 14.53
CA ASN A 77 -5.21 0.14 15.99
C ASN A 77 -4.21 -0.88 16.53
N ARG A 78 -3.17 -1.23 15.75
CA ARG A 78 -2.04 -2.02 16.23
C ARG A 78 -0.77 -1.15 16.22
N PRO A 79 0.16 -1.38 17.16
CA PRO A 79 1.43 -0.64 17.20
C PRO A 79 2.21 -0.77 15.88
N GLU A 80 1.96 -1.82 15.11
CA GLU A 80 2.60 -2.06 13.82
C GLU A 80 2.29 -0.98 12.76
N SER A 81 1.20 -0.22 12.88
CA SER A 81 0.90 0.91 11.98
C SER A 81 1.94 2.03 12.01
N PHE A 82 2.74 2.12 13.08
CA PHE A 82 3.78 3.13 13.26
C PHE A 82 5.20 2.60 12.98
N SER A 83 5.35 1.33 12.59
CA SER A 83 6.68 0.68 12.48
C SER A 83 7.61 1.28 11.42
N MET A 84 7.08 2.09 10.51
CA MET A 84 7.85 2.72 9.42
C MET A 84 8.06 4.23 9.64
N GLU A 85 7.58 4.78 10.74
CA GLU A 85 7.97 6.11 11.19
C GLU A 85 9.38 6.02 11.78
N ALA A 86 10.38 6.54 11.06
CA ALA A 86 11.71 6.74 11.61
C ALA A 86 11.68 7.91 12.60
N GLU A 87 12.19 7.69 13.82
CA GLU A 87 12.62 8.76 14.75
C GLU A 87 13.77 9.61 14.17
#